data_AF-A0A6J5XRN6-F1
#
_entry.id   AF-A0A6J5XRN6-F1
#
_cell.length_a   1.000
_cell.length_b   1.000
_cell.length_c   1.000
_cell.angle_alpha   90.00
_cell.angle_beta   90.00
_cell.angle_gamma   90.00
#
_symmetry.space_group_name_H-M   'P 1'
#
loop_
_entity.id
_entity.type
_entity.pdbx_description
1 polymer ?
#
loop_
_entity_poly.entity_id
_entity_poly.type
_entity_poly.pdbx_seq_one_letter_code
_entity_poly.pdbx_strand_id
1 'polypeptide(L)'
;MVYIVLSLEFFDDIYVPIHLFPVPFHSEPDTQKRDRVMWTWKCPASDAELVIDGMDQIKFQAHSVNYPPILIEQPEDSKPFAPTVVTGSIDFDGLDPVLWWDDAEDKDEEPEDP
;
A
#
# COMPACT_ATOMS: atom_id res chain seq x y z
N MET A 1 1.20 14.32 7.94
CA MET A 1 0.96 13.60 6.67
C MET A 1 0.93 12.13 7.04
N VAL A 2 -0.13 11.40 6.71
CA VAL A 2 -0.21 9.98 7.03
C VAL A 2 0.02 9.18 5.74
N TYR A 3 0.76 8.08 5.87
CA TYR A 3 1.22 7.23 4.77
C TYR A 3 1.40 5.80 5.29
N ILE A 4 1.42 4.83 4.38
CA ILE A 4 1.97 3.50 4.65
C ILE A 4 3.37 3.41 4.07
N VAL A 5 4.21 2.57 4.68
CA VAL A 5 5.54 2.24 4.19
C VAL A 5 5.47 0.85 3.58
N LEU A 6 5.94 0.73 2.34
CA LEU A 6 6.09 -0.56 1.68
C LEU A 6 7.56 -0.96 1.71
N SER A 7 7.81 -2.26 1.88
CA SER A 7 9.13 -2.83 1.79
C SER A 7 9.20 -3.84 0.66
N LEU A 8 10.38 -3.90 0.05
CA LEU A 8 10.85 -4.96 -0.81
C LEU A 8 12.01 -5.65 -0.10
N GLU A 9 12.42 -6.83 -0.57
CA GLU A 9 13.55 -7.57 0.02
C GLU A 9 14.84 -6.73 0.15
N PHE A 10 15.04 -5.76 -0.75
CA PHE A 10 16.25 -4.94 -0.82
C PHE A 10 16.01 -3.43 -0.61
N PHE A 11 14.78 -2.98 -0.39
CA PHE A 11 14.46 -1.55 -0.40
C PHE A 11 13.21 -1.20 0.43
N ASP A 12 13.36 -0.27 1.38
CA ASP A 12 12.32 0.09 2.37
C ASP A 12 11.82 1.54 2.27
N ASP A 13 12.45 2.38 1.43
CA ASP A 13 12.11 3.81 1.33
C ASP A 13 11.02 4.06 0.28
N ILE A 14 9.94 3.27 0.35
CA ILE A 14 8.73 3.41 -0.47
C ILE A 14 7.59 3.90 0.42
N TYR A 15 7.01 5.05 0.07
CA TYR A 15 5.94 5.69 0.84
C TYR A 15 4.70 5.87 -0.03
N VAL A 16 3.56 5.38 0.45
CA VAL A 16 2.26 5.64 -0.21
C VAL A 16 1.48 6.61 0.68
N PRO A 17 1.29 7.87 0.26
CA PRO A 17 0.54 8.84 1.03
C PRO A 17 -0.97 8.62 0.88
N ILE A 18 -1.76 8.90 1.93
CA ILE A 18 -3.22 8.65 1.94
C ILE A 18 -3.97 9.23 0.73
N HIS A 19 -3.55 10.38 0.20
CA HIS A 19 -4.25 11.00 -0.93
C HIS A 19 -4.07 10.23 -2.26
N LEU A 20 -3.20 9.21 -2.27
CA LEU A 20 -2.98 8.27 -3.37
C LEU A 20 -3.53 6.86 -3.04
N PHE A 21 -4.58 6.80 -2.21
CA PHE A 21 -5.32 5.58 -1.86
C PHE A 21 -6.66 5.53 -2.59
N PRO A 22 -7.26 4.33 -2.75
CA PRO A 22 -8.61 4.21 -3.29
C PRO A 22 -9.62 4.83 -2.32
N VAL A 23 -10.61 5.53 -2.85
CA VAL A 23 -11.67 6.17 -2.06
C VAL A 23 -12.92 5.28 -2.08
N PRO A 24 -13.58 5.01 -0.93
CA PRO A 24 -13.33 5.55 0.41
C PRO A 24 -12.40 4.68 1.29
N PHE A 25 -11.35 5.29 1.82
CA PHE A 25 -10.43 4.67 2.78
C PHE A 25 -10.62 5.22 4.19
N HIS A 26 -10.46 4.38 5.21
CA HIS A 26 -10.44 4.81 6.61
C HIS A 26 -9.35 4.09 7.42
N SER A 27 -8.83 4.80 8.42
CA SER A 27 -7.89 4.26 9.40
C SER A 27 -8.59 4.01 10.72
N GLU A 28 -8.44 2.80 11.26
CA GLU A 28 -8.88 2.49 12.62
C GLU A 28 -7.68 2.02 13.46
N PRO A 29 -7.60 2.42 14.75
CA PRO A 29 -6.61 1.84 15.64
C PRO A 29 -6.91 0.35 15.85
N ASP A 30 -5.87 -0.48 15.73
CA ASP A 30 -5.99 -1.92 15.95
C ASP A 30 -6.42 -2.19 17.41
N THR A 31 -7.54 -2.88 17.58
CA THR A 31 -8.13 -3.19 18.89
C THR A 31 -7.31 -4.21 19.69
N GLN A 32 -6.48 -5.01 19.03
CA GLN A 32 -5.61 -6.01 19.64
C GLN A 32 -4.19 -5.47 19.87
N LYS A 33 -3.68 -4.60 18.98
CA LYS A 33 -2.35 -3.99 19.09
C LYS A 33 -2.46 -2.46 19.04
N ARG A 34 -2.47 -1.84 20.22
CA ARG A 34 -2.68 -0.39 20.40
C ARG A 34 -1.71 0.52 19.64
N ASP A 35 -0.59 -0.03 19.16
CA ASP A 35 0.46 0.64 18.41
C ASP A 35 0.30 0.52 16.88
N ARG A 36 -0.67 -0.26 16.39
CA ARG A 36 -0.91 -0.46 14.95
C ARG A 36 -2.17 0.27 14.48
N VAL A 37 -2.10 0.74 13.24
CA VAL A 37 -3.24 1.31 12.51
C VAL A 37 -3.64 0.27 11.48
N MET A 38 -4.90 -0.18 11.56
CA MET A 38 -5.52 -0.95 10.50
C MET A 38 -6.09 0.01 9.47
N TRP A 39 -5.90 -0.37 8.22
CA TRP A 39 -6.27 0.42 7.08
C TRP A 39 -7.33 -0.35 6.31
N THR A 40 -8.54 0.20 6.27
CA THR A 40 -9.70 -0.51 5.73
C THR A 40 -10.26 0.25 4.53
N TRP A 41 -10.40 -0.45 3.42
CA TRP A 41 -11.13 0.01 2.24
C TRP A 41 -12.53 -0.61 2.23
N LYS A 42 -13.54 0.25 2.03
CA LYS A 42 -14.91 -0.21 1.82
C LYS A 42 -15.22 -0.12 0.33
N CYS A 43 -15.26 -1.27 -0.32
CA CYS A 43 -15.57 -1.34 -1.74
C CYS A 43 -16.99 -0.79 -2.00
N PRO A 44 -17.20 0.15 -2.93
CA PRO A 44 -18.54 0.63 -3.25
C PRO A 44 -19.41 -0.44 -3.95
N ALA A 45 -18.77 -1.38 -4.65
CA ALA A 45 -19.43 -2.42 -5.43
C ALA A 45 -19.79 -3.68 -4.61
N SER A 46 -19.27 -3.80 -3.39
CA SER A 46 -19.55 -4.92 -2.48
C SER A 46 -19.51 -4.45 -1.04
N ASP A 47 -20.41 -4.93 -0.18
CA ASP A 47 -20.36 -4.63 1.27
C ASP A 47 -19.16 -5.25 2.02
N ALA A 48 -18.14 -5.74 1.30
CA ALA A 48 -16.91 -6.24 1.86
C ALA A 48 -16.03 -5.08 2.39
N GLU A 49 -15.55 -5.26 3.62
CA GLU A 49 -14.52 -4.43 4.23
C GLU A 49 -13.18 -5.15 4.07
N LEU A 50 -12.28 -4.54 3.31
CA LEU A 50 -10.98 -5.11 2.99
C LEU A 50 -9.90 -4.40 3.80
N VAL A 51 -9.15 -5.17 4.58
CA VAL A 51 -8.17 -4.66 5.55
C VAL A 51 -6.75 -4.89 5.04
N ILE A 52 -5.86 -3.93 5.27
CA ILE A 52 -4.41 -4.06 5.10
C ILE A 52 -3.80 -4.23 6.49
N ASP A 53 -3.25 -5.41 6.78
CA ASP A 53 -2.76 -5.79 8.12
C ASP A 53 -1.23 -5.70 8.29
N GLY A 54 -0.54 -5.37 7.19
CA GLY A 54 0.92 -5.22 7.12
C GLY A 54 1.69 -6.50 6.79
N MET A 55 1.00 -7.63 6.57
CA MET A 55 1.57 -8.86 6.01
C MET A 55 1.19 -9.07 4.54
N ASP A 56 0.25 -8.27 4.03
CA ASP A 56 -0.25 -8.36 2.66
C ASP A 56 0.83 -8.05 1.61
N GLN A 57 0.80 -8.82 0.52
CA GLN A 57 1.51 -8.45 -0.69
C GLN A 57 0.70 -7.40 -1.44
N ILE A 58 1.30 -6.23 -1.66
CA ILE A 58 0.63 -5.07 -2.29
C ILE A 58 1.23 -4.84 -3.67
N LYS A 59 0.38 -4.80 -4.71
CA LYS A 59 0.75 -4.21 -6.00
C LYS A 59 0.68 -2.70 -5.84
N PHE A 60 1.65 -1.95 -6.35
CA PHE A 60 1.59 -0.49 -6.29
C PHE A 60 2.22 0.09 -7.56
N GLN A 61 1.83 1.31 -7.91
CA GLN A 61 2.47 2.05 -8.99
C GLN A 61 3.48 3.03 -8.41
N ALA A 62 4.69 3.08 -8.99
CA ALA A 62 5.65 4.14 -8.67
C ALA A 62 5.14 5.47 -9.23
N HIS A 63 4.64 6.34 -8.35
CA HIS A 63 4.13 7.66 -8.71
C HIS A 63 5.27 8.66 -8.94
N SER A 64 6.31 8.64 -8.09
CA SER A 64 7.52 9.43 -8.31
C SER A 64 8.76 8.83 -7.63
N VAL A 65 9.93 9.21 -8.13
CA VAL A 65 11.23 8.82 -7.57
C VAL A 65 12.03 10.09 -7.30
N ASN A 66 12.44 10.26 -6.05
CA ASN A 66 13.18 11.43 -5.59
C ASN A 66 14.56 11.03 -5.07
N TYR A 67 15.56 11.85 -5.39
CA TYR A 67 16.93 11.71 -4.94
C TYR A 67 17.26 12.90 -4.04
N PRO A 68 17.02 12.80 -2.73
CA PRO A 68 17.31 13.91 -1.82
C PRO A 68 18.80 14.24 -1.84
N PRO A 69 19.18 15.51 -1.60
CA PRO A 69 20.59 15.89 -1.51
C PRO A 69 21.24 15.20 -0.31
N ILE A 70 22.50 14.76 -0.50
CA ILE A 70 23.28 14.10 0.54
C ILE A 70 23.47 15.05 1.72
N LEU A 71 23.02 14.64 2.90
CA LEU A 71 23.22 15.39 4.13
C LEU A 71 24.66 15.16 4.61
N ILE A 72 25.49 16.22 4.57
CA ILE A 72 26.89 16.18 4.98
C ILE A 72 27.00 15.99 6.50
N GLU A 73 26.03 16.50 7.26
CA GLU A 73 25.95 16.37 8.70
C GLU A 73 24.61 15.72 9.07
N GLN A 74 24.66 14.56 9.71
CA GLN A 74 23.51 13.88 10.29
C GLN A 74 23.73 13.72 11.81
N PRO A 75 22.77 14.15 12.66
CA PRO A 75 22.82 13.88 14.10
C PRO A 75 22.93 12.38 14.39
N GLU A 76 23.62 11.98 15.46
CA GLU A 76 23.82 10.56 15.84
C GLU A 76 22.51 9.77 15.96
N ASP A 77 21.42 10.41 16.41
CA ASP A 77 20.11 9.78 16.60
C ASP A 77 19.14 9.98 15.41
N SER A 78 19.63 10.45 14.26
CA SER A 78 18.78 10.66 13.09
C SER A 78 18.56 9.38 12.28
N LYS A 79 17.42 9.29 11.59
CA LYS A 79 17.16 8.20 10.63
C LYS A 79 18.28 8.18 9.57
N PRO A 80 18.81 7.00 9.19
CA PRO A 80 19.76 6.89 8.09
C PRO A 80 19.27 7.63 6.84
N PHE A 81 20.19 8.33 6.18
CA PHE A 81 19.91 8.99 4.91
C PHE A 81 19.40 7.98 3.87
N ALA A 82 18.23 8.27 3.29
CA ALA A 82 17.65 7.51 2.19
C ALA A 82 18.06 8.15 0.85
N PRO A 83 19.05 7.62 0.12
CA PRO A 83 19.55 8.23 -1.13
C PRO A 83 18.53 8.17 -2.27
N THR A 84 17.51 7.33 -2.15
CA THR A 84 16.40 7.21 -3.10
C THR A 84 15.13 7.04 -2.29
N VAL A 85 14.12 7.83 -2.62
CA VAL A 85 12.80 7.78 -1.99
C VAL A 85 11.77 7.61 -3.09
N VAL A 86 10.97 6.55 -3.01
CA VAL A 86 9.89 6.28 -3.96
C VAL A 86 8.57 6.69 -3.32
N THR A 87 7.78 7.48 -4.04
CA THR A 87 6.37 7.69 -3.70
C THR A 87 5.54 6.72 -4.53
N GLY A 88 4.79 5.86 -3.88
CA GLY A 88 3.86 4.93 -4.53
C GLY A 88 2.43 5.46 -4.54
N SER A 89 1.59 4.87 -5.38
CA SER A 89 0.14 5.00 -5.37
C SER A 89 -0.54 3.64 -5.47
N ILE A 90 -1.74 3.55 -4.89
CA ILE A 90 -2.62 2.37 -4.92
C ILE A 90 -4.05 2.76 -5.33
N ASP A 91 -4.23 3.92 -5.95
CA ASP A 91 -5.52 4.56 -6.26
C ASP A 91 -6.18 4.10 -7.56
N PHE A 92 -5.67 3.04 -8.19
CA PHE A 92 -6.23 2.44 -9.40
C PHE A 92 -6.52 0.96 -9.19
N ASP A 93 -7.59 0.49 -9.84
CA ASP A 93 -7.98 -0.93 -9.85
C ASP A 93 -6.79 -1.84 -10.17
N GLY A 94 -6.58 -2.87 -9.34
CA GLY A 94 -5.47 -3.82 -9.47
C GLY A 94 -4.17 -3.41 -8.78
N LEU A 95 -4.08 -2.22 -8.16
CA LEU A 95 -2.93 -1.73 -7.39
C LEU A 95 -3.13 -1.86 -5.87
N ASP A 96 -3.89 -2.85 -5.43
CA ASP A 96 -4.23 -3.06 -4.02
C ASP A 96 -3.61 -4.37 -3.49
N PRO A 97 -3.86 -4.81 -2.25
CA PRO A 97 -3.47 -6.15 -1.82
C PRO A 97 -3.87 -7.22 -2.86
N VAL A 98 -2.91 -8.08 -3.22
CA VAL A 98 -3.08 -9.08 -4.29
C VAL A 98 -4.27 -9.98 -4.02
N LEU A 99 -4.48 -10.35 -2.75
CA LEU A 99 -5.58 -11.20 -2.28
C LEU A 99 -6.97 -10.65 -2.63
N TRP A 100 -7.12 -9.35 -2.93
CA TRP A 100 -8.41 -8.77 -3.30
C TRP A 100 -8.84 -9.12 -4.72
N TRP A 101 -7.91 -9.62 -5.55
CA TRP A 101 -8.13 -9.87 -6.97
C TRP A 101 -8.03 -11.36 -7.35
N ASP A 102 -7.69 -12.25 -6.41
CA ASP A 102 -7.51 -13.68 -6.69
C ASP A 102 -8.82 -14.37 -7.15
N ASP A 103 -9.99 -13.89 -6.73
CA ASP A 103 -11.29 -14.43 -7.17
C ASP A 103 -11.75 -13.91 -8.55
N ALA A 104 -11.01 -12.98 -9.17
CA ALA A 104 -11.38 -12.35 -10.44
C ALA A 104 -10.88 -13.11 -11.67
N GLU A 105 -9.85 -13.95 -11.54
CA GLU A 105 -9.27 -14.69 -12.68
C GLU A 105 -10.03 -15.98 -13.04
N ASP A 106 -10.92 -16.49 -12.18
CA ASP A 106 -11.64 -17.76 -12.37
C ASP A 106 -13.00 -17.66 -13.10
N LYS A 107 -13.31 -16.54 -13.79
CA LYS A 107 -14.66 -16.32 -14.38
C LYS A 107 -14.77 -16.35 -15.91
N ASP A 108 -13.71 -16.71 -16.63
CA ASP A 108 -13.73 -16.77 -18.09
C ASP A 108 -13.85 -18.21 -18.67
N GLU A 109 -14.27 -19.20 -17.87
CA GLU A 109 -14.74 -20.48 -18.44
C GLU A 109 -16.16 -20.31 -19.00
N GLU A 110 -16.23 -19.82 -20.24
CA GLU A 110 -17.42 -19.88 -21.09
C GLU A 110 -17.87 -21.35 -21.21
N PRO A 111 -19.15 -21.69 -20.94
CA PRO A 111 -19.58 -23.08 -21.07
C PRO A 111 -19.50 -23.51 -22.54
N GLU A 112 -18.60 -24.44 -22.86
CA GLU A 112 -18.61 -25.10 -24.16
C GLU A 112 -19.90 -25.94 -24.29
N ASP A 113 -20.83 -25.48 -25.13
CA ASP A 113 -21.98 -26.25 -25.61
C ASP A 113 -21.57 -26.99 -26.89
N PRO A 114 -21.80 -28.31 -26.99
CA PRO A 114 -23.09 -28.76 -27.55
C PRO A 114 -23.71 -30.03 -26.94
#